data_AF-A0A2V2RTV3-F1
#
_entry.id   AF-A0A2V2RTV3-F1
#
_cell.length_a   1.000
_cell.length_b   1.000
_cell.length_c   1.000
_cell.angle_alpha   90.00
_cell.angle_beta   90.00
_cell.angle_gamma   90.00
#
_symmetry.space_group_name_H-M   'P 1'
#
loop_
_entity.id
_entity.type
_entity.pdbx_description
1 polymer ?
#
loop_
_entity_poly.entity_id
_entity_poly.type
_entity_poly.pdbx_seq_one_letter_code
_entity_poly.pdbx_strand_id
1 'polypeptide(L)' 'MDEKQLKQTLNLPQTSFPMKANLSQREPEFLKFWDENDVYHKIREVRQGKPTFVLHDGPPYANGEIHLGTALNKVLKDL' A
#
# COMPACT_ATOMS: atom_id res chain seq x y z
N MET A 1 38.29 8.47 -27.56
CA MET A 1 37.38 9.10 -26.58
C MET A 1 37.24 8.12 -25.43
N ASP A 2 37.49 8.56 -24.20
CA ASP A 2 37.49 7.68 -23.02
C ASP A 2 36.07 7.17 -22.73
N GLU A 3 35.92 5.87 -22.43
CA GLU A 3 34.63 5.21 -22.23
C GLU A 3 33.83 5.83 -21.06
N LYS A 4 34.56 6.34 -20.05
CA LYS A 4 33.98 7.08 -18.93
C LYS A 4 33.32 8.40 -19.33
N GLN A 5 33.88 9.11 -20.33
CA GLN A 5 33.32 10.38 -20.80
C GLN A 5 32.01 10.18 -21.57
N LEU A 6 31.90 9.09 -22.34
CA LEU A 6 30.68 8.74 -23.08
C LEU A 6 29.50 8.35 -22.15
N LYS A 7 29.77 7.72 -21.00
CA LYS A 7 28.71 7.37 -20.03
C LYS A 7 28.09 8.59 -19.36
N GLN A 8 28.85 9.68 -19.21
CA GLN A 8 28.39 10.92 -18.57
C GLN A 8 27.52 11.79 -19.50
N THR A 9 27.56 11.57 -20.82
CA THR A 9 26.71 12.30 -21.78
C THR A 9 25.35 11.65 -21.99
N LEU A 10 25.10 10.48 -21.38
CA LEU A 10 23.84 9.74 -21.49
C LEU A 10 22.85 10.18 -20.40
N ASN A 11 21.63 10.50 -20.81
CA ASN A 11 20.53 10.81 -19.88
C ASN A 11 19.86 9.52 -19.38
N LEU A 12 20.53 8.83 -18.45
CA LEU A 12 20.04 7.58 -17.87
C LEU A 12 19.02 7.84 -16.75
N PRO A 13 17.96 7.02 -16.62
CA PRO A 13 17.04 7.11 -15.49
C PRO A 13 17.78 6.87 -14.16
N GLN A 14 17.57 7.77 -13.21
CA GLN A 14 18.10 7.66 -11.85
C GLN A 14 16.93 7.67 -10.87
N THR A 15 16.94 6.72 -9.94
CA THR A 15 15.93 6.66 -8.87
C THR A 15 16.56 6.14 -7.59
N SER A 16 16.14 6.70 -6.47
CA SER A 16 16.42 6.15 -5.13
C SER A 16 15.51 4.97 -4.81
N PHE A 17 14.51 4.69 -5.65
CA PHE A 17 13.60 3.57 -5.46
C PHE A 17 14.36 2.23 -5.61
N PRO A 18 14.39 1.39 -4.57
CA PRO A 18 15.11 0.14 -4.63
C PRO A 18 14.41 -0.82 -5.60
N MET A 19 15.20 -1.52 -6.42
CA MET A 19 14.65 -2.53 -7.34
C MET A 19 14.04 -3.72 -6.59
N LYS A 20 14.53 -4.05 -5.39
CA LYS A 20 13.95 -5.07 -4.51
C LYS A 20 12.90 -4.45 -3.59
N ALA A 21 11.76 -5.11 -3.48
CA ALA A 21 10.65 -4.59 -2.69
C ALA A 21 10.86 -4.66 -1.17
N ASN A 22 11.45 -5.75 -0.65
CA ASN A 22 11.64 -5.99 0.80
C ASN A 22 10.35 -5.78 1.62
N LEU A 23 9.22 -6.31 1.14
CA LEU A 23 7.89 -6.03 1.70
C LEU A 23 7.75 -6.39 3.17
N SER A 24 8.33 -7.50 3.63
CA SER A 24 8.26 -7.88 5.05
C SER A 24 8.83 -6.84 6.02
N GLN A 25 9.72 -5.96 5.55
CA GLN A 25 10.26 -4.84 6.33
C GLN A 25 9.48 -3.55 6.08
N ARG A 26 9.07 -3.29 4.83
CA ARG A 26 8.42 -2.03 4.44
C ARG A 26 6.94 -1.95 4.77
N GLU A 27 6.21 -3.07 4.71
CA GLU A 27 4.77 -3.11 5.01
C GLU A 27 4.45 -2.61 6.43
N PRO A 28 5.19 -3.02 7.49
CA PRO A 28 5.02 -2.43 8.82
C PRO A 28 5.24 -0.91 8.86
N GLU A 29 6.19 -0.38 8.09
CA GLU A 29 6.45 1.06 8.00
C GLU A 29 5.28 1.80 7.33
N PHE A 30 4.67 1.21 6.31
CA PHE A 30 3.49 1.77 5.64
C PHE A 30 2.27 1.80 6.57
N LEU A 31 2.03 0.70 7.31
CA LEU A 31 0.94 0.64 8.28
C LEU A 31 1.11 1.70 9.38
N LYS A 32 2.34 1.85 9.89
CA LYS A 32 2.67 2.89 10.87
C LYS A 32 2.44 4.29 10.31
N PHE A 33 2.89 4.54 9.07
CA PHE A 33 2.65 5.81 8.41
C PHE A 33 1.15 6.11 8.26
N TRP A 34 0.34 5.12 7.87
CA TRP A 34 -1.10 5.31 7.72
C TRP A 34 -1.81 5.62 9.04
N ASP A 35 -1.39 4.95 10.11
CA ASP A 35 -1.91 5.16 11.47
C ASP A 35 -1.53 6.56 12.01
N GLU A 36 -0.24 6.91 11.96
CA GLU A 36 0.26 8.22 12.40
C GLU A 36 -0.36 9.39 11.62
N ASN A 37 -0.77 9.16 10.39
CA ASN A 37 -1.37 10.18 9.53
C ASN A 37 -2.90 10.13 9.50
N ASP A 38 -3.55 9.24 10.25
CA ASP A 38 -5.01 9.06 10.26
C ASP A 38 -5.62 9.03 8.85
N VAL A 39 -5.02 8.22 7.98
CA VAL A 39 -5.32 8.23 6.54
C VAL A 39 -6.78 7.85 6.27
N TYR A 40 -7.34 6.94 7.05
CA TYR A 40 -8.73 6.53 6.90
C TYR A 40 -9.69 7.70 7.13
N HIS A 41 -9.51 8.48 8.20
CA HIS A 41 -10.37 9.63 8.47
C HIS A 41 -10.22 10.70 7.38
N LYS A 42 -9.00 10.96 6.91
CA LYS A 42 -8.75 11.90 5.80
C LYS A 42 -9.46 11.48 4.50
N ILE A 43 -9.47 10.19 4.18
CA ILE A 43 -10.22 9.67 3.02
C ILE A 43 -11.72 9.92 3.20
N ARG A 44 -12.26 9.72 4.40
CA ARG A 44 -13.67 9.98 4.71
C ARG A 44 -14.01 11.47 4.58
N GLU A 45 -13.14 12.36 5.03
CA GLU A 45 -13.29 13.80 4.91
C GLU A 45 -13.35 14.26 3.46
N VAL A 46 -12.40 13.83 2.62
CA VAL A 46 -12.34 14.16 1.18
C VAL A 46 -13.53 13.61 0.38
N ARG A 47 -14.23 12.61 0.94
CA ARG A 47 -15.42 11.98 0.34
C ARG A 47 -16.74 12.53 0.90
N GLN A 48 -16.73 13.50 1.80
CA GLN A 48 -17.96 14.13 2.32
C GLN A 48 -18.84 14.68 1.19
N GLY A 49 -20.15 14.43 1.28
CA GLY A 49 -21.15 14.88 0.30
C GLY A 49 -21.20 14.10 -1.01
N LYS A 50 -20.28 13.14 -1.25
CA LYS A 50 -20.32 12.27 -2.43
C LYS A 50 -21.30 11.10 -2.24
N PRO A 51 -21.77 10.46 -3.33
CA PRO A 51 -22.62 9.26 -3.23
C PRO A 51 -21.99 8.21 -2.31
N THR A 52 -22.80 7.71 -1.39
CA THR A 52 -22.35 6.72 -0.39
C THR A 52 -22.40 5.32 -0.99
N PHE A 53 -21.33 4.57 -0.81
CA PHE A 53 -21.28 3.14 -1.07
C PHE A 53 -21.10 2.43 0.27
N VAL A 54 -21.96 1.45 0.58
CA VAL A 54 -21.95 0.73 1.86
C VAL A 54 -21.73 -0.76 1.61
N LEU A 55 -20.51 -1.23 1.87
CA LEU A 55 -20.16 -2.64 1.86
C LEU A 55 -20.35 -3.22 3.27
N HIS A 56 -21.34 -4.13 3.42
CA HIS A 56 -21.62 -4.74 4.71
C HIS A 56 -20.66 -5.91 4.96
N ASP A 57 -19.86 -5.82 6.02
CA ASP A 57 -18.94 -6.88 6.42
C ASP A 57 -19.63 -7.85 7.39
N GLY A 58 -19.70 -9.13 7.01
CA GLY A 58 -20.16 -10.18 7.92
C GLY A 58 -19.15 -10.37 9.06
N PRO A 59 -19.58 -10.37 10.34
CA PRO A 59 -18.67 -10.52 11.45
C PRO A 59 -17.98 -11.90 11.36
N PRO A 60 -16.64 -11.96 11.40
CA PRO A 60 -15.95 -13.24 11.46
C PRO A 60 -16.26 -13.92 12.81
N TYR A 61 -16.27 -15.25 12.83
CA TYR A 61 -16.24 -15.97 14.10
C TYR A 61 -14.93 -15.63 14.82
N ALA A 62 -15.01 -15.31 16.12
CA ALA A 62 -13.85 -14.96 16.94
C ALA A 62 -13.02 -16.19 17.38
N ASN A 63 -13.32 -17.36 16.83
CA ASN A 63 -12.68 -18.63 17.19
C ASN A 63 -11.78 -19.10 16.05
N GLY A 64 -10.56 -19.52 16.38
CA GLY A 64 -9.61 -20.11 15.43
C GLY A 64 -8.67 -19.09 14.78
N GLU A 65 -7.65 -19.62 14.10
CA GLU A 65 -6.65 -18.82 13.39
C GLU A 65 -7.16 -18.33 12.04
N ILE A 66 -6.59 -17.22 11.57
CA ILE A 66 -6.84 -16.69 10.23
C ILE A 66 -6.27 -17.66 9.20
N HIS A 67 -7.11 -18.09 8.26
CA HIS A 67 -6.70 -18.90 7.12
C HIS A 67 -6.81 -18.11 5.81
N LEU A 68 -6.34 -18.69 4.71
CA LEU A 68 -6.30 -18.03 3.40
C LEU A 68 -7.69 -17.53 2.92
N GLY A 69 -8.75 -18.25 3.28
CA GLY A 69 -10.13 -17.83 2.99
C GLY A 69 -10.50 -16.50 3.66
N THR A 70 -10.09 -16.30 4.91
CA THR A 70 -10.26 -15.03 5.62
C THR A 70 -9.44 -13.92 4.96
N ALA A 71 -8.18 -14.19 4.59
CA ALA A 71 -7.34 -13.23 3.89
C ALA A 71 -7.95 -12.79 2.55
N LEU A 72 -8.35 -13.75 1.72
CA LEU A 72 -9.01 -13.49 0.44
C LEU A 72 -10.27 -12.64 0.62
N ASN A 73 -11.13 -12.99 1.59
CA ASN A 73 -12.36 -12.25 1.84
C ASN A 73 -12.11 -10.79 2.23
N LYS A 74 -11.10 -10.53 3.07
CA LYS A 74 -10.79 -9.17 3.53
C LYS A 74 -10.09 -8.34 2.44
N VAL A 75 -9.18 -8.92 1.68
CA VAL A 75 -8.54 -8.23 0.53
C VAL A 75 -9.58 -7.84 -0.52
N LEU A 76 -10.51 -8.73 -0.86
CA LEU A 76 -11.57 -8.42 -1.84
C LEU A 76 -12.54 -7.34 -1.39
N LYS A 77 -12.68 -7.11 -0.07
CA LYS A 77 -13.52 -6.05 0.48
C LYS A 77 -12.81 -4.70 0.54
N ASP A 78 -11.48 -4.69 0.44
CA ASP A 78 -10.64 -3.49 0.51
C ASP A 78 -10.35 -2.89 -0.88
N LEU A 79 -10.31 -3.73 -1.93
CA LEU A 79 -10.23 -3.32 -3.35
C LEU A 79 -11.45 -2.51 -3.80
#